data_AF-A0A951KL04-F1
#
_entry.id   AF-A0A951KL04-F1
#
_cell.length_a   1.000
_cell.length_b   1.000
_cell.length_c   1.000
_cell.angle_alpha   90.00
_cell.angle_beta   90.00
_cell.angle_gamma   90.00
#
_symmetry.space_group_name_H-M   'P 1'
#
loop_
_entity.id
_entity.type
_entity.pdbx_description
1 polymer ?
#
loop_
_entity_poly.entity_id
_entity_poly.type
_entity_poly.pdbx_seq_one_letter_code
_entity_poly.pdbx_strand_id
1 'polypeptide(L)'
;MPNHRSPRKLRRYDRLAVLDYIDTYQRTHRRSPSQRMIAQALTMSTPSAAHTAIHALKRQGLLMIGLSPRGWPANLTITELGQARLQAWRDKEEA
;
A
#
# COMPACT_ATOMS: atom_id res chain seq x y z
N MET A 1 28.02 -12.43 12.15
CA MET A 1 28.33 -11.44 11.09
C MET A 1 27.01 -10.85 10.60
N PRO A 2 26.80 -9.52 10.67
CA PRO A 2 25.57 -8.90 10.19
C PRO A 2 25.55 -8.98 8.65
N ASN A 3 24.63 -9.78 8.12
CA ASN A 3 24.43 -9.91 6.68
C ASN A 3 23.86 -8.60 6.14
N HIS A 4 24.75 -7.75 5.65
CA HIS A 4 24.48 -6.69 4.70
C HIS A 4 23.85 -7.31 3.43
N ARG A 5 22.54 -7.59 3.45
CA ARG A 5 21.75 -7.71 2.21
C ARG A 5 21.77 -6.31 1.59
N SER A 6 22.76 -6.07 0.73
CA SER A 6 22.85 -4.84 -0.06
C SER A 6 21.51 -4.52 -0.71
N PRO A 7 21.10 -3.24 -0.75
CA PRO A 7 19.82 -2.83 -1.28
C PRO A 7 19.87 -3.09 -2.78
N ARG A 8 19.36 -4.23 -3.23
CA ARG A 8 19.01 -4.42 -4.64
C ARG A 8 17.93 -3.38 -4.93
N LYS A 9 18.39 -2.21 -5.37
CA LYS A 9 17.63 -1.13 -6.01
C LYS A 9 16.17 -1.19 -5.60
N LEU A 10 15.80 -0.50 -4.51
CA LEU A 10 14.42 -0.13 -4.17
C LEU A 10 13.73 0.36 -5.45
N ARG A 11 13.16 -0.59 -6.21
CA ARG A 11 12.64 -0.35 -7.55
C ARG A 11 11.32 0.33 -7.30
N ARG A 12 11.31 1.67 -7.35
CA ARG A 12 10.10 2.50 -7.43
C ARG A 12 8.99 2.04 -6.47
N TYR A 13 9.01 2.54 -5.24
CA TYR A 13 7.85 2.58 -4.33
C TYR A 13 6.93 1.37 -4.47
N ASP A 14 7.36 0.25 -3.90
CA ASP A 14 6.72 -1.03 -4.09
C ASP A 14 5.23 -0.89 -3.78
N ARG A 15 4.39 -1.14 -4.79
CA ARG A 15 2.93 -1.03 -4.66
C ARG A 15 2.42 -1.92 -3.52
N LEU A 16 3.18 -2.97 -3.21
CA LEU A 16 2.97 -3.86 -2.07
C LEU A 16 3.24 -3.17 -0.73
N ALA A 17 4.21 -2.26 -0.62
CA ALA A 17 4.38 -1.43 0.58
C ALA A 17 3.22 -0.44 0.77
N VAL A 18 2.65 0.08 -0.32
CA VAL A 18 1.40 0.87 -0.26
C VAL A 18 0.24 -0.01 0.23
N LEU A 19 0.13 -1.22 -0.30
CA LEU A 19 -0.91 -2.17 0.10
C LEU A 19 -0.76 -2.59 1.58
N ASP A 20 0.47 -2.84 2.02
CA ASP A 20 0.84 -3.19 3.39
C ASP A 20 0.51 -2.08 4.38
N TYR A 21 0.84 -0.84 4.04
CA TYR A 21 0.49 0.31 4.86
C TYR A 21 -1.02 0.50 4.97
N ILE A 22 -1.78 0.31 3.88
CA ILE A 22 -3.25 0.37 3.91
C ILE A 22 -3.81 -0.71 4.85
N ASP A 23 -3.34 -1.97 4.73
CA ASP A 23 -3.75 -3.10 5.59
C ASP A 23 -3.49 -2.79 7.07
N THR A 24 -2.26 -2.38 7.38
CA THR A 24 -1.82 -2.07 8.74
C THR A 24 -2.62 -0.92 9.34
N TYR A 25 -2.82 0.17 8.57
CA TYR A 25 -3.57 1.33 9.04
C TYR A 25 -5.03 0.98 9.32
N GLN A 26 -5.65 0.16 8.48
CA GLN A 26 -7.03 -0.29 8.67
C GLN A 26 -7.20 -1.20 9.89
N ARG A 27 -6.24 -2.09 10.15
CA ARG A 27 -6.26 -2.95 11.36
C ARG A 27 -6.21 -2.11 12.64
N THR A 28 -5.40 -1.05 12.66
CA THR A 28 -5.22 -0.19 13.83
C THR A 28 -6.36 0.81 14.01
N HIS A 29 -6.81 1.47 12.93
CA HIS A 29 -7.73 2.61 13.02
C HIS A 29 -9.15 2.33 12.54
N ARG A 30 -9.43 1.14 11.98
CA ARG A 30 -10.70 0.76 11.35
C ARG A 30 -11.19 1.79 10.32
N ARG A 31 -10.25 2.48 9.65
CA ARG A 31 -10.50 3.52 8.63
C ARG A 31 -9.45 3.43 7.53
N SER A 32 -9.79 3.94 6.34
CA SER A 32 -8.88 4.00 5.20
C SER A 32 -7.94 5.21 5.29
N PRO A 33 -6.62 5.04 5.06
CA PRO A 33 -5.70 6.16 5.05
C PRO A 33 -5.91 7.04 3.81
N SER A 34 -5.64 8.34 3.94
CA SER A 34 -5.68 9.25 2.79
C SER A 34 -4.40 9.14 1.95
N GLN A 35 -4.47 9.58 0.68
CA GLN A 35 -3.30 9.63 -0.22
C GLN A 35 -2.13 10.41 0.40
N ARG A 36 -2.43 11.49 1.14
CA ARG A 36 -1.41 12.29 1.83
C ARG A 36 -0.71 11.50 2.93
N MET A 37 -1.46 10.72 3.70
CA MET A 37 -0.90 9.86 4.75
C MET A 37 -0.02 8.75 4.18
N ILE A 38 -0.48 8.09 3.12
CA ILE A 38 0.31 7.07 2.41
C ILE A 38 1.62 7.67 1.88
N ALA A 39 1.54 8.84 1.23
CA ALA A 39 2.72 9.51 0.72
C ALA A 39 3.71 9.90 1.82
N GLN A 40 3.20 10.38 2.97
CA GLN A 40 4.03 10.74 4.11
C GLN A 40 4.67 9.50 4.77
N ALA A 41 3.91 8.43 4.98
CA ALA A 41 4.39 7.22 5.65
C ALA A 41 5.45 6.48 4.83
N LEU A 42 5.33 6.51 3.49
CA LEU A 42 6.26 5.83 2.58
C LEU A 42 7.32 6.77 2.01
N THR A 43 7.45 7.97 2.57
CA THR A 43 8.41 8.99 2.13
C THR A 43 8.37 9.20 0.60
N MET A 44 7.15 9.18 0.04
CA MET A 44 6.94 9.40 -1.38
C MET A 44 7.14 10.88 -1.70
N SER A 45 7.73 11.18 -2.85
CA SER A 45 8.03 12.56 -3.25
C SER A 45 6.78 13.44 -3.31
N THR A 46 5.61 12.87 -3.64
CA THR A 46 4.34 13.61 -3.75
C THR A 46 3.12 12.74 -3.41
N PRO A 47 1.99 13.34 -2.98
CA PRO A 47 0.68 12.67 -2.91
C PRO A 47 0.25 12.06 -4.24
N SER A 48 0.66 12.63 -5.38
CA SER A 48 0.39 12.11 -6.72
C SER A 48 1.06 10.75 -6.97
N ALA A 49 2.21 10.48 -6.35
CA ALA A 49 2.85 9.18 -6.41
C ALA A 49 2.01 8.12 -5.66
N ALA A 50 1.48 8.47 -4.48
CA ALA A 50 0.56 7.60 -3.74
C ALA A 50 -0.72 7.34 -4.53
N HIS A 51 -1.32 8.39 -5.11
CA HIS A 51 -2.48 8.26 -6.00
C HIS A 51 -2.21 7.29 -7.16
N THR A 52 -1.06 7.43 -7.82
CA THR A 52 -0.65 6.56 -8.94
C THR A 52 -0.49 5.11 -8.49
N ALA A 53 0.09 4.87 -7.31
CA ALA A 53 0.24 3.53 -6.76
C ALA A 53 -1.11 2.89 -6.40
N ILE A 54 -2.01 3.64 -5.75
CA ILE A 54 -3.37 3.20 -5.41
C ILE A 54 -4.14 2.86 -6.69
N HIS A 55 -4.07 3.69 -7.74
CA HIS A 55 -4.70 3.40 -9.03
C HIS A 55 -4.10 2.17 -9.71
N ALA A 56 -2.79 1.96 -9.61
CA ALA A 56 -2.15 0.77 -10.14
C ALA A 56 -2.64 -0.50 -9.41
N LEU A 57 -2.71 -0.47 -8.08
CA LEU A 57 -3.27 -1.56 -7.26
C LEU A 57 -4.72 -1.84 -7.63
N LYS A 58 -5.52 -0.80 -7.88
CA LYS A 58 -6.89 -0.94 -8.39
C LYS A 58 -6.94 -1.63 -9.75
N ARG A 59 -6.13 -1.20 -10.72
CA ARG A 59 -6.08 -1.84 -12.05
C ARG A 59 -5.65 -3.30 -12.00
N GLN A 60 -4.82 -3.66 -11.01
CA GLN A 60 -4.37 -5.03 -10.78
C GLN A 60 -5.39 -5.88 -10.01
N GLY A 61 -6.54 -5.31 -9.60
CA GLY A 61 -7.55 -6.01 -8.82
C GLY A 61 -7.12 -6.32 -7.38
N LEU A 62 -6.06 -5.68 -6.87
CA LEU A 62 -5.54 -5.87 -5.50
C LEU A 62 -6.22 -4.94 -4.49
N LEU A 63 -6.86 -3.88 -4.99
CA LEU A 63 -7.52 -2.87 -4.17
C LEU A 63 -8.80 -2.39 -4.86
N MET A 64 -9.87 -2.20 -4.09
CA MET A 64 -11.09 -1.53 -4.51
C MET A 64 -11.14 -0.14 -3.88
N ILE A 65 -11.57 0.85 -4.67
CA ILE A 65 -11.76 2.22 -4.21
C ILE A 65 -13.26 2.47 -4.16
N GLY A 66 -13.83 2.47 -2.96
CA GLY A 66 -15.21 2.84 -2.68
C GLY A 66 -15.39 4.35 -2.71
N LEU A 67 -16.53 4.79 -3.24
CA LEU A 67 -16.97 6.18 -3.16
C LEU A 67 -17.42 6.46 -1.73
N SER A 68 -16.79 7.42 -1.07
CA SER A 68 -17.27 7.92 0.22
C SER A 68 -18.24 9.09 -0.02
N PRO A 69 -19.31 9.23 0.77
CA PRO A 69 -20.19 10.39 0.69
C PRO A 69 -19.39 11.70 0.87
N ARG A 70 -19.77 12.74 0.11
CA ARG A 70 -19.04 13.99 -0.12
C ARG A 70 -18.19 14.46 1.07
N GLY A 71 -16.87 14.60 0.85
CA GLY A 71 -15.90 15.15 1.81
C GLY A 71 -15.12 14.12 2.62
N TRP A 72 -15.50 12.84 2.57
CA TRP A 72 -14.79 11.76 3.26
C TRP A 72 -13.67 11.16 2.39
N PRO A 73 -12.55 10.72 2.98
CA PRO A 73 -11.51 10.02 2.25
C PRO A 73 -12.08 8.75 1.59
N ALA A 74 -11.67 8.48 0.35
CA ALA A 74 -12.13 7.30 -0.39
C ALA A 74 -11.87 6.03 0.43
N ASN A 75 -12.85 5.12 0.47
CA ASN A 75 -12.67 3.87 1.18
C ASN A 75 -11.79 2.92 0.36
N LEU A 76 -10.67 2.46 0.91
CA LEU A 76 -9.71 1.61 0.23
C LEU A 76 -9.86 0.18 0.73
N THR A 77 -10.54 -0.69 0.00
CA THR A 77 -10.74 -2.07 0.43
C THR A 77 -9.75 -2.99 -0.26
N ILE A 78 -8.92 -3.71 0.49
CA ILE A 78 -8.02 -4.72 -0.07
C ILE A 78 -8.85 -5.94 -0.50
N THR A 79 -8.67 -6.41 -1.73
CA THR A 79 -9.37 -7.61 -2.22
C THR A 79 -8.71 -8.88 -1.69
N GLU A 80 -9.38 -10.02 -1.80
CA GLU A 80 -8.79 -11.32 -1.48
C GLU A 80 -7.48 -11.58 -2.26
N LEU A 81 -7.46 -11.21 -3.54
CA LEU A 81 -6.25 -11.27 -4.37
C LEU A 81 -5.15 -10.34 -3.84
N GLY A 82 -5.52 -9.15 -3.39
CA GLY A 82 -4.62 -8.20 -2.73
C GLY A 82 -3.99 -8.79 -1.46
N GLN A 83 -4.80 -9.40 -0.61
CA GLN A 83 -4.35 -10.04 0.63
C GLN A 83 -3.42 -11.22 0.34
N ALA A 84 -3.80 -12.12 -0.58
CA ALA A 84 -2.96 -13.25 -0.95
C ALA A 84 -1.60 -12.80 -1.50
N ARG A 85 -1.59 -11.75 -2.33
CA ARG A 85 -0.35 -11.21 -2.91
C ARG A 85 0.50 -10.47 -1.89
N LEU A 86 -0.13 -9.79 -0.94
CA LEU A 86 0.55 -9.15 0.19
C LEU A 86 1.20 -10.21 1.10
N GLN A 87 0.48 -11.27 1.42
CA GLN A 87 1.01 -12.37 2.25
C GLN A 87 2.19 -13.05 1.56
N ALA A 88 2.06 -13.42 0.29
CA ALA A 88 3.16 -14.03 -0.47
C ALA A 88 4.39 -13.12 -0.62
N TRP A 89 4.23 -11.80 -0.48
CA TRP A 89 5.34 -10.85 -0.42
C TRP A 89 5.99 -10.84 0.96
N ARG A 90 5.19 -10.81 2.04
CA ARG A 90 5.68 -10.92 3.43
C ARG A 90 6.46 -12.21 3.66
N ASP A 91 5.92 -13.34 3.19
CA ASP A 91 6.57 -14.67 3.31
C ASP A 91 7.94 -14.71 2.60
N LYS A 92 8.11 -13.95 1.52
CA LYS A 92 9.39 -13.84 0.79
C LYS A 92 10.39 -12.90 1.46
N GLU A 93 9.92 -11.92 2.22
CA GLU A 93 10.79 -11.03 3.00
C GLU A 93 11.29 -11.74 4.28
N GLU A 94 10.50 -12.66 4.84
CA GLU A 94 10.85 -13.44 6.04
C GLU A 94 11.78 -14.65 5.73
N ALA A 95 11.89 -15.08 4.46
CA ALA A 95 12.74 -16.18 3.99
C ALA A 95 14.16 -15.77 3.50
#